data_AF-A0A077TJ82-F1
#
_entry.id   AF-A0A077TJ82-F1
#
_cell.length_a   1.000
_cell.length_b   1.000
_cell.length_c   1.000
_cell.angle_alpha   90.00
_cell.angle_beta   90.00
_cell.angle_gamma   90.00
#
_symmetry.space_group_name_H-M   'P 1'
#
loop_
_entity.id
_entity.type
_entity.pdbx_description
1 polymer ?
#
loop_
_entity_poly.entity_id
_entity_poly.type
_entity_poly.pdbx_seq_one_letter_code
_entity_poly.pdbx_strand_id
1 'polypeptide(L)'
;MTSAPGLSFANLTLMLDLPQLPAIFFVNVKNNIKILTNEIKQNITPSEDIFYPHNRINLQNKKINKMGRVRKYSNNENWLFGNPF
;
A
#
# COMPACT_ATOMS: atom_id res chain seq x y z
N MET A 1 -17.68 31.52 -21.04
CA MET A 1 -18.21 31.42 -19.66
C MET A 1 -18.63 32.81 -19.23
N THR A 2 -19.92 33.08 -19.10
CA THR A 2 -20.39 34.29 -18.43
C THR A 2 -20.19 34.09 -16.93
N SER A 3 -19.06 34.55 -16.40
CA SER A 3 -18.72 34.46 -14.98
C SER A 3 -19.08 35.77 -14.28
N ALA A 4 -19.58 35.66 -13.04
CA ALA A 4 -19.81 36.81 -12.16
C ALA A 4 -18.76 36.80 -11.02
N PRO A 5 -18.39 37.95 -10.45
CA PRO A 5 -17.45 38.02 -9.33
C PRO A 5 -17.86 37.16 -8.12
N GLY A 6 -19.17 37.01 -7.86
CA GLY A 6 -19.71 36.14 -6.82
C GLY A 6 -19.55 34.63 -7.09
N LEU A 7 -19.22 34.24 -8.33
CA LEU A 7 -18.95 32.84 -8.72
C LEU A 7 -17.45 32.52 -8.74
N SER A 8 -16.60 33.46 -8.29
CA SER A 8 -15.13 33.32 -8.34
C SER A 8 -14.62 32.06 -7.62
N PHE A 9 -15.16 31.75 -6.43
CA PHE A 9 -14.79 30.53 -5.70
C PHE A 9 -15.13 29.26 -6.47
N ALA A 10 -16.37 29.15 -6.98
CA ALA A 10 -16.80 27.98 -7.75
C ALA A 10 -16.00 27.82 -9.06
N ASN A 11 -15.71 28.94 -9.75
CA ASN A 11 -14.89 28.92 -10.96
C ASN A 11 -13.47 28.43 -10.66
N LEU A 12 -12.87 28.86 -9.54
CA LEU A 12 -11.55 28.43 -9.12
C LEU A 12 -11.53 26.94 -8.75
N THR A 13 -12.52 26.46 -7.99
CA THR A 13 -12.70 25.04 -7.68
C THR A 13 -12.84 24.19 -8.94
N LEU A 14 -13.70 24.60 -9.89
CA LEU A 14 -13.89 23.84 -11.13
C LEU A 14 -12.61 23.79 -11.98
N MET A 15 -11.87 24.90 -12.06
CA MET A 15 -10.61 24.94 -12.82
C MET A 15 -9.49 24.11 -12.19
N LEU A 16 -9.45 24.02 -10.86
CA LEU A 16 -8.40 23.28 -10.17
C LEU A 16 -8.73 21.81 -9.94
N ASP A 17 -9.99 21.46 -9.63
CA ASP A 17 -10.35 20.12 -9.17
C ASP A 17 -10.83 19.21 -10.29
N LEU A 18 -11.57 19.72 -11.29
CA LEU A 18 -12.05 18.87 -12.39
C LEU A 18 -10.90 18.20 -13.17
N PRO A 19 -9.78 18.89 -13.49
CA PRO A 19 -8.65 18.24 -14.15
C PRO A 19 -7.96 17.17 -13.29
N GLN A 20 -8.16 17.19 -11.97
CA GLN A 20 -7.55 16.23 -11.04
C GLN A 20 -8.36 14.92 -10.92
N LEU A 21 -9.66 14.94 -11.25
CA LEU A 21 -10.54 13.77 -11.10
C LEU A 21 -10.04 12.52 -11.84
N PRO A 22 -9.55 12.60 -13.10
CA PRO A 22 -8.99 11.42 -13.78
C PRO A 22 -7.78 10.83 -13.05
N ALA A 23 -6.92 11.67 -12.48
CA ALA A 23 -5.75 11.23 -11.72
C ALA A 23 -6.16 10.55 -10.41
N ILE A 24 -7.12 11.11 -9.69
CA ILE A 24 -7.69 10.52 -8.46
C ILE A 24 -8.30 9.14 -8.76
N PHE A 25 -9.08 9.04 -9.83
CA PHE A 25 -9.67 7.77 -10.26
C PHE A 25 -8.58 6.72 -10.56
N PHE A 26 -7.55 7.10 -11.32
CA PHE A 26 -6.44 6.20 -11.64
C PHE A 26 -5.70 5.72 -10.38
N VAL A 27 -5.48 6.61 -9.40
CA VAL A 27 -4.87 6.24 -8.11
C VAL A 27 -5.73 5.21 -7.36
N ASN A 28 -7.05 5.36 -7.36
CA ASN A 28 -7.96 4.38 -6.74
C ASN A 28 -7.88 3.01 -7.42
N VAL A 29 -7.91 2.98 -8.75
CA VAL A 29 -7.76 1.73 -9.52
C VAL A 29 -6.42 1.07 -9.22
N LYS A 30 -5.32 1.84 -9.24
CA LYS A 30 -3.98 1.34 -8.92
C LYS A 30 -3.91 0.75 -7.51
N ASN A 31 -4.51 1.41 -6.52
CA ASN A 31 -4.55 0.92 -5.14
C ASN A 31 -5.33 -0.40 -5.02
N ASN A 32 -6.47 -0.51 -5.69
CA ASN A 32 -7.26 -1.74 -5.70
C ASN A 32 -6.52 -2.90 -6.38
N ILE A 33 -5.84 -2.65 -7.51
CA ILE A 33 -4.99 -3.65 -8.17
C ILE A 33 -3.84 -4.08 -7.24
N LYS A 34 -3.23 -3.15 -6.50
CA LYS A 34 -2.19 -3.46 -5.52
C LYS A 34 -2.72 -4.35 -4.40
N ILE A 35 -3.92 -4.10 -3.89
CA ILE A 35 -4.56 -4.93 -2.86
C ILE A 35 -4.82 -6.35 -3.40
N LEU A 36 -5.44 -6.44 -4.58
CA LEU A 36 -5.74 -7.71 -5.23
C LEU A 36 -4.48 -8.57 -5.45
N THR A 37 -3.41 -7.98 -5.98
CA THR A 37 -2.15 -8.69 -6.22
C THR A 37 -1.49 -9.17 -4.92
N ASN A 38 -1.60 -8.40 -3.83
CA ASN A 38 -1.10 -8.83 -2.52
C ASN A 38 -1.92 -9.98 -1.93
N GLU A 39 -3.25 -9.97 -2.10
CA GLU A 39 -4.13 -11.04 -1.64
C GLU A 39 -3.88 -12.34 -2.41
N ILE A 40 -3.76 -12.25 -3.74
CA ILE A 40 -3.36 -13.38 -4.60
C ILE A 40 -2.01 -13.95 -4.14
N LYS A 41 -1.02 -13.08 -3.87
CA LYS A 41 0.30 -13.51 -3.39
C LYS A 41 0.20 -14.28 -2.06
N GLN A 42 -0.60 -13.80 -1.11
CA GLN A 42 -0.79 -14.47 0.17
C GLN A 42 -1.47 -15.84 0.05
N ASN A 43 -2.42 -15.97 -0.87
CA ASN A 43 -3.16 -17.23 -1.06
C ASN A 43 -2.37 -18.28 -1.87
N ILE A 44 -1.52 -17.85 -2.81
CA ILE A 44 -0.76 -18.77 -3.68
C ILE A 44 0.55 -19.21 -3.03
N THR A 45 1.27 -18.29 -2.37
CA THR A 45 2.56 -18.59 -1.74
C THR A 45 2.41 -18.67 -0.23
N PRO A 46 2.76 -19.80 0.42
CA PRO A 46 2.81 -19.85 1.87
C PRO A 46 3.79 -18.78 2.35
N SER A 47 3.27 -17.73 3.00
CA SER A 47 4.11 -16.60 3.41
C SER A 47 4.98 -17.00 4.60
N GLU A 48 6.24 -16.59 4.57
CA GLU A 48 7.21 -16.89 5.63
C GLU A 48 6.89 -16.13 6.94
N ASP A 49 6.22 -14.98 6.83
CA ASP A 49 5.75 -14.14 7.94
C ASP A 49 4.43 -13.45 7.52
N ILE A 50 3.70 -12.92 8.50
CA ILE A 50 2.38 -12.29 8.35
C ILE A 50 2.50 -11.05 7.46
N PHE A 51 1.57 -10.88 6.52
CA PHE A 51 1.44 -9.64 5.75
C PHE A 51 0.35 -8.74 6.34
N TYR A 52 0.62 -7.43 6.43
CA TYR A 52 -0.35 -6.45 6.92
C TYR A 52 -1.05 -5.73 5.74
N PRO A 53 -2.33 -5.99 5.44
CA PRO A 53 -2.99 -5.54 4.21
C PRO A 53 -2.99 -4.02 3.98
N HIS A 54 -3.17 -3.25 5.06
CA HIS A 54 -3.28 -1.79 5.00
C HIS A 54 -1.97 -1.06 5.32
N ASN A 55 -0.87 -1.78 5.54
CA ASN A 55 0.43 -1.15 5.72
C ASN A 55 0.96 -0.62 4.39
N ARG A 56 1.60 0.55 4.44
CA ARG A 56 2.22 1.17 3.26
C ARG A 56 3.25 0.24 2.61
N ILE A 57 4.07 -0.42 3.46
CA ILE A 57 5.17 -1.29 3.08
C ILE A 57 5.23 -2.47 4.07
N ASN A 58 5.47 -3.66 3.53
CA ASN A 58 5.77 -4.88 4.28
C ASN A 58 7.10 -5.43 3.74
N LEU A 59 8.15 -5.40 4.56
CA LEU A 59 9.52 -5.83 4.21
C LEU A 59 9.92 -7.16 4.85
N GLN A 60 9.05 -7.70 5.70
CA GLN A 60 9.32 -8.90 6.48
C GLN A 60 9.63 -10.10 5.59
N ASN A 61 10.69 -10.81 5.96
CA ASN A 61 11.12 -12.08 5.38
C ASN A 61 11.91 -12.86 6.43
N LYS A 62 12.52 -14.00 6.09
CA LYS A 62 13.38 -14.78 7.02
C LYS A 62 14.51 -14.03 7.73
N LYS A 63 15.00 -12.90 7.17
CA LYS A 63 16.17 -12.16 7.70
C LYS A 63 15.84 -10.76 8.19
N ILE A 64 14.78 -10.16 7.66
CA ILE A 64 14.35 -8.79 7.92
C ILE A 64 13.04 -8.85 8.71
N ASN A 65 13.01 -8.09 9.81
CA ASN A 65 11.83 -7.99 10.65
C ASN A 65 10.76 -7.06 10.03
N LYS A 66 9.64 -6.94 10.71
CA LYS A 66 8.48 -6.11 10.33
C LYS A 66 8.79 -4.61 10.23
N MET A 67 9.94 -4.18 10.73
CA MET A 67 10.39 -2.77 10.77
C MET A 67 11.58 -2.50 9.84
N GLY A 68 11.98 -3.45 8.98
CA GLY A 68 13.08 -3.26 8.03
C GLY A 68 14.48 -3.43 8.61
N ARG A 69 14.63 -3.95 9.84
CA ARG A 69 15.94 -4.28 10.43
C ARG A 69 16.23 -5.77 10.38
N VAL A 70 17.51 -6.13 10.45
CA VAL A 70 17.94 -7.53 10.57
C VAL A 70 17.35 -8.15 11.83
N ARG A 71 16.82 -9.38 11.70
CA ARG A 71 16.26 -10.15 12.81
C ARG A 71 17.36 -10.54 13.80
N LYS A 72 17.05 -10.38 15.09
CA LYS A 72 17.94 -10.82 16.17
C LYS A 72 17.72 -12.31 16.39
N TYR A 73 18.82 -13.03 16.64
CA TYR A 73 18.79 -14.46 16.96
C TYR A 73 18.21 -15.36 15.86
N SER A 74 18.19 -14.91 14.60
CA SER A 74 17.75 -15.70 13.44
C SER A 74 18.91 -16.34 12.66
N ASN A 75 20.07 -16.52 13.30
CA ASN A 75 21.26 -17.07 12.65
C ASN A 75 21.18 -18.60 12.48
N ASN A 76 20.37 -19.28 13.29
CA ASN A 76 20.13 -20.71 13.19
C ASN A 76 18.75 -20.96 12.61
N GLU A 77 18.69 -21.68 11.48
CA GLU A 77 17.45 -22.04 10.80
C GLU A 77 16.64 -23.14 11.52
N ASN A 78 17.19 -23.71 12.59
CA ASN A 78 16.63 -24.87 13.28
C ASN A 78 16.24 -24.55 14.72
N TRP A 79 15.14 -23.81 14.92
CA TRP A 79 14.48 -23.78 16.22
C TRP A 79 13.55 -24.98 16.33
N LEU A 80 13.52 -25.64 17.50
CA LEU A 80 12.65 -26.79 17.81
C LEU A 80 11.15 -26.58 17.55
N PHE A 81 10.70 -25.32 17.48
CA PHE A 81 9.30 -24.92 17.33
C PHE A 81 9.00 -24.36 15.92
N GLY A 82 9.92 -24.54 14.96
CA GLY A 82 9.78 -24.06 13.59
C GLY A 82 10.43 -22.71 13.37
N ASN A 83 9.86 -21.89 12.48
CA ASN A 83 10.48 -20.63 12.09
C ASN A 83 10.46 -19.62 13.25
N PRO A 84 11.60 -19.03 13.64
CA PRO A 84 11.65 -17.83 14.46
C PRO A 84 11.30 -16.63 13.56
N PHE A 85 10.01 -16.56 13.21
CA PHE A 85 9.40 -15.56 12.34
C PHE A 85 9.49 -14.16 12.89
#